data_AF-A0A413NQV3-F1
#
_entry.id   AF-A0A413NQV3-F1
#
_cell.length_a   1.000
_cell.length_b   1.000
_cell.length_c   1.000
_cell.angle_alpha   90.00
_cell.angle_beta   90.00
_cell.angle_gamma   90.00
#
_symmetry.space_group_name_H-M   'P 1'
#
loop_
_entity.id
_entity.type
_entity.pdbx_description
1 polymer ?
#
loop_
_entity_poly.entity_id
_entity_poly.type
_entity_poly.pdbx_seq_one_letter_code
_entity_poly.pdbx_strand_id
1 'polypeptide(L)'
;MDQHHNMERNPYAPIGLSYPSIQEEKYRKDAQSQIQLIFDKLGMLFGGFNFEYIIGEDDRVHILEVGPRNGGNLIPDTVQYACGVDMISASICACVGDEYKKFLKPTHEGVASSYVIHSMTSGTFSGIRYHDGIEKQVVYKAIFKREGEQVNSFHVGLDCLGGMVIRFDNVSQMNDEMSRIWDLIEIQTC
;
A
#
# COMPACT_ATOMS: atom_id res chain seq x y z
N MET A 1 -3.37 -0.89 -7.47
CA MET A 1 -2.06 -1.18 -6.84
C MET A 1 -1.97 -2.68 -6.67
N ASP A 2 -0.77 -3.23 -6.62
CA ASP A 2 -0.57 -4.66 -6.42
C ASP A 2 -0.23 -4.96 -4.96
N GLN A 3 -0.87 -5.97 -4.38
CA GLN A 3 -0.71 -6.31 -2.97
C GLN A 3 0.39 -7.36 -2.77
N HIS A 4 1.30 -7.08 -1.85
CA HIS A 4 2.37 -7.97 -1.42
C HIS A 4 2.04 -8.61 -0.06
N HIS A 5 2.47 -9.85 0.12
CA HIS A 5 2.26 -10.63 1.34
C HIS A 5 3.59 -11.23 1.82
N ASN A 6 3.73 -11.41 3.14
CA ASN A 6 4.82 -12.20 3.69
C ASN A 6 4.37 -13.66 3.82
N MET A 7 4.79 -14.49 2.87
CA MET A 7 4.41 -15.90 2.80
C MET A 7 4.98 -16.74 3.96
N GLU A 8 6.04 -16.30 4.63
CA GLU A 8 6.65 -16.99 5.78
C GLU A 8 5.94 -16.69 7.11
N ARG A 9 5.04 -15.70 7.12
CA ARG A 9 4.38 -15.20 8.33
C ARG A 9 2.87 -15.24 8.23
N ASN A 10 2.30 -14.47 7.30
CA ASN A 10 0.87 -14.50 7.02
C ASN A 10 0.62 -14.18 5.54
N PRO A 11 0.16 -15.17 4.74
CA PRO A 11 -0.10 -14.97 3.31
C PRO A 11 -1.37 -14.14 3.03
N TYR A 12 -2.14 -13.77 4.05
CA TYR A 12 -3.40 -13.04 3.93
C TYR A 12 -3.34 -11.61 4.45
N ALA A 13 -2.33 -11.26 5.26
CA ALA A 13 -2.14 -9.91 5.76
C ALA A 13 -1.26 -9.12 4.77
N PRO A 14 -1.73 -8.00 4.20
CA PRO A 14 -0.94 -7.20 3.29
C PRO A 14 0.27 -6.60 3.99
N ILE A 15 1.43 -6.69 3.36
CA ILE A 15 2.67 -6.04 3.82
C ILE A 15 3.11 -4.90 2.92
N GLY A 16 2.48 -4.69 1.77
CA GLY A 16 2.85 -3.61 0.87
C GLY A 16 1.92 -3.49 -0.32
N LEU A 17 1.77 -2.27 -0.83
CA LEU A 17 0.94 -1.95 -1.98
C LEU A 17 1.78 -1.19 -3.00
N SER A 18 1.96 -1.79 -4.18
CA SER A 18 2.85 -1.31 -5.23
C SER A 18 2.12 -0.54 -6.33
N TYR A 19 2.80 0.49 -6.84
CA TYR A 19 2.40 1.29 -7.99
C TYR A 19 3.59 1.50 -8.94
N PRO A 20 3.39 1.42 -10.27
CA PRO A 20 2.15 1.07 -10.96
C PRO A 20 1.83 -0.43 -10.85
N SER A 21 0.58 -0.78 -11.13
CA SER A 21 0.13 -2.18 -11.15
C SER A 21 0.56 -2.89 -12.44
N ILE A 22 1.00 -4.14 -12.33
CA ILE A 22 1.33 -5.05 -13.45
C ILE A 22 0.13 -5.83 -13.97
N GLN A 23 -1.05 -5.68 -13.37
CA GLN A 23 -2.25 -6.39 -13.77
C GLN A 23 -2.62 -6.10 -15.23
N GLU A 24 -3.04 -7.15 -15.95
CA GLU A 24 -3.53 -7.00 -17.31
C GLU A 24 -4.69 -6.00 -17.38
N GLU A 25 -4.72 -5.23 -18.47
CA GLU A 25 -5.71 -4.18 -18.67
C GLU A 25 -7.16 -4.71 -18.63
N LYS A 26 -7.39 -5.96 -19.05
CA LYS A 26 -8.72 -6.58 -19.03
C LYS A 26 -9.32 -6.64 -17.63
N TYR A 27 -8.53 -7.04 -16.62
CA TYR A 27 -9.01 -7.13 -15.24
C TYR A 27 -9.23 -5.74 -14.64
N ARG A 28 -8.33 -4.80 -14.94
CA ARG A 28 -8.48 -3.41 -14.47
C ARG A 28 -9.76 -2.77 -15.01
N LYS A 29 -10.09 -3.00 -16.29
CA LYS A 29 -11.33 -2.51 -16.91
C LYS A 29 -12.58 -3.19 -16.35
N ASP A 30 -12.52 -4.50 -16.10
CA ASP A 30 -13.62 -5.23 -15.48
C ASP A 30 -13.89 -4.71 -14.06
N ALA A 31 -12.85 -4.63 -13.21
CA ALA A 31 -12.92 -4.06 -11.87
C ALA A 31 -13.50 -2.64 -11.87
N GLN A 32 -12.98 -1.76 -12.74
CA GLN A 32 -13.47 -0.39 -12.87
C GLN A 32 -14.97 -0.34 -13.26
N SER A 33 -15.40 -1.20 -14.18
CA SER A 33 -16.79 -1.25 -14.64
C SER A 33 -17.73 -1.74 -13.53
N GLN A 34 -17.33 -2.77 -12.78
CA GLN A 34 -18.11 -3.28 -11.66
C GLN A 34 -18.21 -2.26 -10.51
N ILE A 35 -17.10 -1.60 -10.16
CA ILE A 35 -17.08 -0.55 -9.13
C ILE A 35 -17.95 0.64 -9.54
N GLN A 36 -17.87 1.08 -10.80
CA GLN A 36 -18.71 2.15 -11.30
C GLN A 36 -20.20 1.78 -11.22
N LEU A 37 -20.57 0.54 -11.58
CA LEU A 37 -21.95 0.07 -11.46
C LEU A 37 -22.44 0.07 -10.00
N ILE A 38 -21.57 -0.30 -9.05
CA ILE A 38 -21.88 -0.22 -7.61
C ILE A 38 -22.14 1.24 -7.22
N PHE A 39 -21.26 2.16 -7.62
CA PHE A 39 -21.40 3.59 -7.31
C PHE A 39 -22.70 4.17 -7.88
N ASP A 40 -23.01 3.86 -9.14
CA ASP A 40 -24.23 4.34 -9.80
C ASP A 40 -25.49 3.82 -9.08
N LYS A 41 -25.51 2.55 -8.68
CA LYS A 41 -26.65 1.94 -7.96
C LYS A 41 -26.83 2.50 -6.55
N LEU A 42 -25.74 2.85 -5.88
CA LEU A 42 -25.76 3.41 -4.53
C LEU A 42 -25.90 4.94 -4.52
N GLY A 43 -25.89 5.59 -5.68
CA GLY A 43 -25.91 7.05 -5.77
C GLY A 43 -24.66 7.69 -5.16
N MET A 44 -23.51 7.02 -5.21
CA MET A 44 -22.25 7.55 -4.73
C MET A 44 -21.70 8.57 -5.73
N LEU A 45 -21.56 9.83 -5.29
CA LEU A 45 -21.19 10.95 -6.17
C LEU A 45 -19.73 11.39 -6.02
N PHE A 46 -19.22 11.38 -4.80
CA PHE A 46 -17.85 11.80 -4.48
C PHE A 46 -17.37 11.13 -3.20
N GLY A 47 -16.06 11.13 -2.99
CA GLY A 47 -15.41 10.56 -1.81
C GLY A 47 -14.12 9.83 -2.18
N GLY A 48 -13.31 9.54 -1.17
CA GLY A 48 -12.25 8.56 -1.28
C GLY A 48 -12.84 7.16 -1.17
N PHE A 49 -12.36 6.22 -1.99
CA PHE A 49 -12.80 4.83 -1.95
C PHE A 49 -11.59 3.90 -1.97
N ASN A 50 -11.65 2.88 -1.12
CA ASN A 50 -10.73 1.76 -1.09
C ASN A 50 -11.52 0.53 -1.49
N PHE A 51 -10.97 -0.28 -2.37
CA PHE A 51 -11.64 -1.49 -2.83
C PHE A 51 -10.63 -2.61 -2.98
N GLU A 52 -11.12 -3.82 -2.75
CA GLU A 52 -10.37 -5.06 -2.88
C GLU A 52 -11.12 -5.97 -3.83
N TYR A 53 -10.38 -6.60 -4.73
CA TYR A 53 -10.92 -7.58 -5.65
C TYR A 53 -9.87 -8.64 -5.96
N ILE A 54 -10.35 -9.79 -6.42
CA ILE A 54 -9.51 -10.91 -6.86
C ILE A 54 -9.88 -11.33 -8.27
N ILE A 55 -8.94 -11.98 -8.96
CA ILE A 55 -9.19 -12.64 -10.23
C ILE A 55 -9.49 -14.10 -9.90
N GLY A 56 -10.69 -14.55 -10.23
CA GLY A 56 -11.13 -15.93 -9.99
C GLY A 56 -10.54 -16.90 -11.02
N GLU A 57 -10.66 -18.20 -10.73
CA GLU A 57 -10.30 -19.28 -11.67
C GLU A 57 -11.14 -19.23 -12.97
N ASP A 58 -12.25 -18.51 -12.96
CA ASP A 58 -13.12 -18.25 -14.10
C ASP A 58 -12.65 -17.10 -15.01
N ASP A 59 -11.45 -16.56 -14.77
CA ASP A 59 -10.88 -15.42 -15.49
C ASP A 59 -11.70 -14.13 -15.34
N ARG A 60 -12.41 -13.97 -14.21
CA ARG A 60 -13.26 -12.80 -13.90
C ARG A 60 -12.82 -12.09 -12.65
N VAL A 61 -13.10 -10.79 -12.59
CA VAL A 61 -12.94 -10.01 -11.36
C VAL A 61 -14.10 -10.25 -10.41
N HIS A 62 -13.78 -10.53 -9.15
CA HIS A 62 -14.73 -10.62 -8.05
C HIS A 62 -14.40 -9.54 -7.01
N ILE A 63 -15.31 -8.59 -6.82
CA ILE A 63 -15.17 -7.54 -5.80
C ILE A 63 -15.39 -8.14 -4.41
N LEU A 64 -14.42 -7.94 -3.52
CA LEU A 64 -14.46 -8.42 -2.13
C LEU A 64 -14.98 -7.35 -1.17
N GLU A 65 -14.43 -6.14 -1.27
CA GLU A 65 -14.77 -5.02 -0.40
C GLU A 65 -14.81 -3.72 -1.19
N VAL A 66 -15.74 -2.83 -0.81
CA VAL A 66 -15.75 -1.41 -1.19
C VAL A 66 -15.96 -0.57 0.05
N GLY A 67 -14.91 0.10 0.51
CA GLY A 67 -14.91 0.99 1.67
C GLY A 67 -14.93 2.46 1.26
N PRO A 68 -15.89 3.29 1.72
CA PRO A 68 -15.98 4.72 1.40
C PRO A 68 -14.97 5.56 2.21
N ARG A 69 -13.69 5.26 2.05
CA ARG A 69 -12.55 5.96 2.65
C ARG A 69 -11.33 5.84 1.75
N ASN A 70 -10.31 6.66 1.99
CA ASN A 70 -8.99 6.40 1.43
C ASN A 70 -8.41 5.06 1.94
N GLY A 71 -7.52 4.47 1.16
CA GLY A 71 -6.77 3.28 1.55
C GLY A 71 -5.90 3.52 2.79
N GLY A 72 -5.73 2.49 3.61
CA GLY A 72 -4.76 2.50 4.72
C GLY A 72 -3.35 2.20 4.25
N ASN A 73 -2.44 1.86 5.17
CA ASN A 73 -1.09 1.36 4.86
C ASN A 73 -0.32 2.24 3.86
N LEU A 74 -0.41 3.56 4.03
CA LEU A 74 0.26 4.57 3.19
C LEU A 74 -0.11 4.52 1.70
N ILE A 75 -1.25 3.93 1.32
CA ILE A 75 -1.73 3.95 -0.08
C ILE A 75 -1.78 5.38 -0.65
N PRO A 76 -2.39 6.38 0.03
CA PRO A 76 -2.42 7.76 -0.46
C PRO A 76 -1.03 8.35 -0.61
N ASP A 77 -0.14 8.11 0.36
CA ASP A 77 1.23 8.62 0.37
C ASP A 77 2.06 8.01 -0.78
N THR A 78 1.91 6.71 -1.04
CA THR A 78 2.57 6.02 -2.15
C THR A 78 2.08 6.54 -3.50
N VAL A 79 0.77 6.75 -3.67
CA VAL A 79 0.19 7.33 -4.89
C VAL A 79 0.64 8.78 -5.09
N GLN A 80 0.65 9.58 -4.02
CA GLN A 80 1.15 10.94 -4.06
C GLN A 80 2.63 10.99 -4.43
N TYR A 81 3.45 10.11 -3.87
CA TYR A 81 4.86 10.03 -4.22
C TYR A 81 5.08 9.54 -5.66
N ALA A 82 4.33 8.54 -6.11
CA ALA A 82 4.57 7.90 -7.40
C ALA A 82 4.03 8.67 -8.60
N CYS A 83 2.96 9.44 -8.44
CA CYS A 83 2.40 10.20 -9.56
C CYS A 83 1.89 11.60 -9.21
N GLY A 84 2.06 12.06 -7.97
CA GLY A 84 1.66 13.40 -7.53
C GLY A 84 0.16 13.58 -7.30
N VAL A 85 -0.61 12.49 -7.30
CA VAL A 85 -2.05 12.56 -6.98
C VAL A 85 -2.21 12.66 -5.47
N ASP A 86 -2.73 13.79 -5.00
CA ASP A 86 -2.96 14.07 -3.58
C ASP A 86 -4.39 13.74 -3.19
N MET A 87 -4.62 12.45 -2.89
CA MET A 87 -5.94 11.95 -2.50
C MET A 87 -6.44 12.56 -1.18
N ILE A 88 -5.54 12.95 -0.28
CA ILE A 88 -5.87 13.50 1.03
C ILE A 88 -6.46 14.90 0.84
N SER A 89 -5.73 15.79 0.17
CA SER A 89 -6.22 17.14 -0.17
C SER A 89 -7.49 17.08 -1.01
N ALA A 90 -7.56 16.16 -1.98
CA ALA A 90 -8.77 15.98 -2.78
C ALA A 90 -9.99 15.62 -1.92
N SER A 91 -9.82 14.70 -0.96
CA SER A 91 -10.89 14.26 -0.07
C SER A 91 -11.35 15.38 0.86
N ILE A 92 -10.41 16.12 1.47
CA ILE A 92 -10.72 17.25 2.35
C ILE A 92 -11.49 18.34 1.59
N CYS A 93 -10.98 18.76 0.42
CA CYS A 93 -11.64 19.77 -0.41
C CYS A 93 -13.03 19.32 -0.85
N ALA A 94 -13.19 18.06 -1.29
CA ALA A 94 -14.50 17.54 -1.67
C ALA A 94 -15.50 17.58 -0.50
N CYS A 95 -15.07 17.21 0.71
CA CYS A 95 -15.92 17.23 1.91
C CYS A 95 -16.40 18.64 2.31
N VAL A 96 -15.60 19.69 2.06
CA VAL A 96 -15.97 21.08 2.38
C VAL A 96 -16.62 21.81 1.21
N GLY A 97 -16.79 21.15 0.06
CA GLY A 97 -17.40 21.73 -1.15
C GLY A 97 -16.44 22.55 -2.03
N ASP A 98 -15.14 22.45 -1.79
CA ASP A 98 -14.10 23.14 -2.57
C ASP A 98 -13.73 22.38 -3.86
N GLU A 99 -13.08 23.08 -4.79
CA GLU A 99 -12.55 22.47 -6.01
C GLU A 99 -11.40 21.49 -5.70
N TYR A 100 -11.65 20.20 -5.90
CA TYR A 100 -10.68 19.13 -5.59
C TYR A 100 -10.01 18.48 -6.81
N LYS A 101 -10.58 18.63 -8.01
CA LYS A 101 -10.13 17.87 -9.21
C LYS A 101 -8.67 18.15 -9.60
N LYS A 102 -8.13 19.31 -9.25
CA LYS A 102 -6.72 19.65 -9.49
C LYS A 102 -5.74 18.71 -8.79
N PHE A 103 -6.12 18.16 -7.62
CA PHE A 103 -5.29 17.24 -6.85
C PHE A 103 -5.28 15.81 -7.41
N LEU A 104 -6.23 15.49 -8.29
CA LEU A 104 -6.38 14.15 -8.89
C LEU A 104 -5.65 14.01 -10.24
N LYS A 105 -4.90 15.04 -10.66
CA LYS A 105 -4.16 15.02 -11.92
C LYS A 105 -2.75 14.47 -11.69
N PRO A 106 -2.35 13.37 -12.35
CA PRO A 106 -0.97 12.92 -12.32
C PRO A 106 -0.03 14.02 -12.83
N THR A 107 1.09 14.22 -12.15
CA THR A 107 2.11 15.24 -12.51
C THR A 107 3.43 14.64 -12.95
N HIS A 108 3.65 13.35 -12.67
CA HIS A 108 4.83 12.59 -13.05
C HIS A 108 4.52 11.09 -13.03
N GLU A 109 5.49 10.29 -13.46
CA GLU A 109 5.47 8.84 -13.40
C GLU A 109 6.62 8.35 -12.54
N GLY A 110 6.33 7.47 -11.61
CA GLY A 110 7.26 6.91 -10.64
C GLY A 110 6.85 5.51 -10.23
N VAL A 111 7.78 4.80 -9.61
CA VAL A 111 7.58 3.44 -9.11
C VAL A 111 7.81 3.44 -7.61
N ALA A 112 6.80 3.01 -6.85
CA ALA A 112 6.89 2.97 -5.40
C ALA A 112 5.95 1.93 -4.81
N SER A 113 6.33 1.44 -3.63
CA SER A 113 5.48 0.61 -2.79
C SER A 113 5.36 1.21 -1.41
N SER A 114 4.19 1.07 -0.79
CA SER A 114 4.15 1.10 0.66
C SER A 114 4.75 -0.19 1.23
N TYR A 115 5.33 -0.11 2.42
CA TYR A 115 5.79 -1.26 3.17
C TYR A 115 5.34 -1.14 4.62
N VAL A 116 4.63 -2.16 5.10
CA VAL A 116 4.23 -2.32 6.48
C VAL A 116 5.41 -2.90 7.23
N ILE A 117 6.03 -2.08 8.08
CA ILE A 117 7.21 -2.49 8.86
C ILE A 117 6.76 -3.57 9.84
N HIS A 118 7.36 -4.75 9.77
CA HIS A 118 6.98 -5.88 10.61
C HIS A 118 8.19 -6.73 10.99
N SER A 119 8.13 -7.39 12.15
CA SER A 119 9.23 -8.23 12.63
C SER A 119 9.07 -9.67 12.18
N MET A 120 10.18 -10.33 11.85
CA MET A 120 10.21 -11.77 11.65
C MET A 120 10.24 -12.53 12.97
N THR A 121 10.71 -11.94 14.06
CA THR A 121 10.84 -12.60 15.37
C THR A 121 10.17 -11.80 16.47
N SER A 122 9.69 -12.50 17.52
CA SER A 122 9.27 -11.84 18.75
C SER A 122 10.47 -11.53 19.63
N GLY A 123 10.40 -10.45 20.40
CA GLY A 123 11.44 -10.08 21.36
C GLY A 123 11.37 -8.61 21.73
N THR A 124 12.50 -8.07 22.14
CA THR A 124 12.60 -6.65 22.51
C THR A 124 13.17 -5.85 21.34
N PHE A 125 12.42 -4.87 20.83
CA PHE A 125 12.86 -4.06 19.70
C PHE A 125 14.15 -3.30 20.01
N SER A 126 15.17 -3.51 19.18
CA SER A 126 16.48 -2.85 19.30
C SER A 126 16.82 -1.97 18.09
N GLY A 127 16.00 -1.97 17.04
CA GLY A 127 16.15 -1.07 15.90
C GLY A 127 15.80 -1.70 14.55
N ILE A 128 16.13 -1.00 13.47
CA ILE A 128 16.00 -1.46 12.09
C ILE A 128 17.40 -1.49 11.47
N ARG A 129 17.75 -2.60 10.84
CA ARG A 129 18.96 -2.75 10.03
C ARG A 129 18.58 -2.77 8.56
N TYR A 130 19.24 -1.93 7.76
CA TYR A 130 19.05 -1.88 6.31
C TYR A 130 20.20 -2.60 5.62
N HIS A 131 19.86 -3.41 4.63
CA HIS A 131 20.79 -4.13 3.78
C HIS A 131 20.74 -3.61 2.35
N ASP A 132 21.77 -3.90 1.56
CA ASP A 132 21.87 -3.56 0.13
C ASP A 132 21.58 -2.09 -0.25
N GLY A 133 21.71 -1.18 0.71
CA GLY A 133 21.49 0.25 0.50
C GLY A 133 20.02 0.65 0.31
N ILE A 134 19.05 -0.23 0.61
CA ILE A 134 17.62 0.06 0.46
C ILE A 134 17.16 1.30 1.25
N GLU A 135 17.88 1.67 2.31
CA GLU A 135 17.61 2.90 3.07
C GLU A 135 17.56 4.15 2.17
N LYS A 136 18.38 4.21 1.10
CA LYS A 136 18.40 5.33 0.14
C LYS A 136 17.14 5.40 -0.75
N GLN A 137 16.37 4.32 -0.77
CA GLN A 137 15.11 4.18 -1.47
C GLN A 137 13.91 4.58 -0.59
N VAL A 138 14.09 4.66 0.73
CA VAL A 138 13.02 5.05 1.66
C VAL A 138 12.79 6.56 1.58
N VAL A 139 11.61 6.96 1.10
CA VAL A 139 11.23 8.38 0.96
C VAL A 139 10.33 8.87 2.08
N TYR A 140 9.66 7.95 2.76
CA TYR A 140 8.88 8.22 3.95
C TYR A 140 9.02 7.04 4.92
N LYS A 141 9.09 7.35 6.22
CA LYS A 141 9.13 6.35 7.29
C LYS A 141 8.42 6.89 8.51
N ALA A 142 7.47 6.10 9.03
CA ALA A 142 6.87 6.28 10.33
C ALA A 142 7.03 4.99 11.12
N ILE A 143 7.57 5.09 12.34
CA ILE A 143 7.69 3.96 13.27
C ILE A 143 6.92 4.28 14.56
N PHE A 144 6.14 3.33 15.03
CA PHE A 144 5.29 3.46 16.22
C PHE A 144 5.96 2.88 17.47
N LYS A 145 7.00 2.06 17.29
CA LYS A 145 7.76 1.41 18.36
C LYS A 145 9.02 2.17 18.74
N ARG A 146 9.33 2.12 20.03
CA ARG A 146 10.55 2.64 20.64
C ARG A 146 11.45 1.48 21.05
N GLU A 147 12.75 1.73 21.07
CA GLU A 147 13.74 0.78 21.57
C GLU A 147 13.38 0.34 23.00
N GLY A 148 13.50 -0.97 23.27
CA GLY A 148 13.12 -1.57 24.54
C GLY A 148 11.65 -2.03 24.62
N GLU A 149 10.80 -1.68 23.64
CA GLU A 149 9.41 -2.16 23.62
C GLU A 149 9.30 -3.59 23.08
N GLN A 150 8.31 -4.33 23.59
CA GLN A 150 7.99 -5.66 23.08
C GLN A 150 7.45 -5.60 21.66
N VAL A 151 7.91 -6.52 20.83
CA VAL A 151 7.44 -6.73 19.47
C VAL A 151 7.12 -8.21 19.27
N ASN A 152 6.04 -8.47 18.55
CA ASN A 152 5.67 -9.81 18.12
C ASN A 152 6.24 -10.05 16.73
N SER A 153 6.56 -11.32 16.44
CA SER A 153 6.64 -11.76 15.04
C SER A 153 5.31 -11.48 14.35
N PHE A 154 5.37 -10.99 13.11
CA PHE A 154 4.19 -10.61 12.36
C PHE A 154 3.20 -11.77 12.18
N HIS A 155 1.96 -11.57 12.60
CA HIS A 155 0.87 -12.48 12.30
C HIS A 155 -0.38 -11.73 11.84
N VAL A 156 -0.67 -10.58 12.42
CA VAL A 156 -1.83 -9.75 12.05
C VAL A 156 -1.42 -8.28 11.90
N GLY A 157 -2.31 -7.47 11.35
CA GLY A 157 -2.08 -6.02 11.19
C GLY A 157 -1.83 -5.26 12.51
N LEU A 158 -2.13 -5.85 13.67
CA LEU A 158 -1.80 -5.28 14.98
C LEU A 158 -0.32 -5.44 15.35
N ASP A 159 0.40 -6.37 14.72
CA ASP A 159 1.83 -6.59 14.96
C ASP A 159 2.72 -5.64 14.15
N CYS A 160 2.12 -4.75 13.36
CA CYS A 160 2.83 -3.75 12.58
C CYS A 160 3.57 -2.75 13.47
N LEU A 161 4.81 -2.44 13.10
CA LEU A 161 5.68 -1.52 13.84
C LEU A 161 5.67 -0.12 13.24
N GLY A 162 5.08 0.06 12.06
CA GLY A 162 5.08 1.30 11.32
C GLY A 162 4.85 1.09 9.82
N GLY A 163 5.19 2.10 9.03
CA GLY A 163 5.08 2.07 7.57
C GLY A 163 6.20 2.85 6.89
N MET A 164 6.54 2.45 5.67
CA MET A 164 7.44 3.17 4.78
C MET A 164 6.79 3.38 3.41
N VAL A 165 7.23 4.43 2.71
CA VAL A 165 7.11 4.52 1.25
C VAL A 165 8.51 4.33 0.68
N ILE A 166 8.65 3.38 -0.23
CA ILE A 166 9.92 3.00 -0.85
C ILE A 166 9.79 3.26 -2.35
N ARG A 167 10.75 3.99 -2.91
CA ARG A 167 10.83 4.27 -4.35
C ARG A 167 11.73 3.25 -5.04
N PHE A 168 11.46 2.95 -6.30
CA PHE A 168 12.28 2.05 -7.10
C PHE A 168 12.58 2.67 -8.45
N ASP A 169 13.63 2.21 -9.11
CA ASP A 169 14.00 2.70 -10.44
C ASP A 169 13.04 2.15 -11.51
N ASN A 170 12.52 0.94 -11.30
CA ASN A 170 11.60 0.29 -12.22
C ASN A 170 10.73 -0.79 -11.52
N VAL A 171 9.66 -1.21 -12.20
CA VAL A 171 8.69 -2.19 -11.70
C VAL A 171 9.31 -3.57 -11.42
N SER A 172 10.30 -3.99 -12.21
CA SER A 172 10.97 -5.28 -11.99
C SER A 172 11.76 -5.28 -10.68
N GLN A 173 12.49 -4.20 -10.41
CA GLN A 173 13.20 -4.01 -9.14
C GLN A 173 12.23 -3.98 -7.95
N MET A 174 11.14 -3.20 -8.06
CA MET A 174 10.10 -3.13 -7.03
C MET A 174 9.57 -4.52 -6.69
N ASN A 175 9.20 -5.32 -7.68
CA ASN A 175 8.65 -6.65 -7.44
C ASN A 175 9.69 -7.61 -6.84
N ASP A 176 10.94 -7.57 -7.29
CA ASP A 176 12.02 -8.37 -6.71
C ASP A 176 12.24 -8.00 -5.23
N GLU A 177 12.51 -6.73 -4.95
CA GLU A 177 12.85 -6.27 -3.60
C GLU A 177 11.66 -6.43 -2.65
N MET A 178 10.43 -6.13 -3.09
CA MET A 178 9.22 -6.31 -2.27
C MET A 178 8.94 -7.78 -1.94
N SER A 179 9.38 -8.74 -2.77
CA SER A 179 9.20 -10.18 -2.50
C SER A 179 10.09 -10.72 -1.38
N ARG A 180 11.15 -9.98 -1.02
CA ARG A 180 12.15 -10.33 0.00
C ARG A 180 12.46 -9.15 0.92
N ILE A 181 11.49 -8.25 1.09
CA ILE A 181 11.72 -6.95 1.72
C ILE A 181 12.13 -7.05 3.19
N TRP A 182 11.75 -8.14 3.87
CA TRP A 182 12.15 -8.42 5.25
C TRP A 182 13.64 -8.80 5.40
N ASP A 183 14.28 -9.27 4.33
CA ASP A 183 15.73 -9.48 4.29
C ASP A 183 16.48 -8.16 4.07
N LEU A 184 15.84 -7.19 3.41
CA LEU A 184 16.40 -5.88 3.10
C LEU A 184 16.19 -4.87 4.24
N ILE A 185 15.08 -5.00 4.96
CA ILE A 185 14.68 -4.15 6.08
C ILE A 185 14.42 -5.05 7.28
N GLU A 186 15.48 -5.36 8.00
CA GLU A 186 15.50 -6.32 9.09
C GLU A 186 15.18 -5.63 10.43
N ILE A 187 14.16 -6.12 11.12
CA ILE A 187 13.85 -5.71 12.49
C ILE A 187 14.76 -6.45 13.46
N GLN A 188 15.52 -5.69 14.25
CA GLN A 188 16.40 -6.24 15.27
C GLN A 188 15.61 -6.46 16.57
N THR A 189 15.70 -7.68 17.09
CA THR A 189 15.15 -8.06 18.39
C THR A 189 16.20 -8.69 19.29
N CYS A 190 16.22 -8.33 20.56
CA CYS A 190 17.00 -8.96 21.61
C CYS A 190 16.14 -9.91 22.46
#